data_AF-A0A2H6N9K7-F1
#
_entry.id   AF-A0A2H6N9K7-F1
#
_cell.length_a   1.000
_cell.length_b   1.000
_cell.length_c   1.000
_cell.angle_alpha   90.00
_cell.angle_beta   90.00
_cell.angle_gamma   90.00
#
_symmetry.space_group_name_H-M   'P 1'
#
loop_
_entity.id
_entity.type
_entity.pdbx_description
1 polymer ?
#
loop_
_entity_poly.entity_id
_entity_poly.type
_entity_poly.pdbx_seq_one_letter_code
_entity_poly.pdbx_strand_id
1 'polypeptide(L)'
;AGDCLLDSVLQATWGIYDKDSVLRKALHDSLHDCSHWFYTRWKEWESWYSQSFGLHFSLREEQWQEDWAFILSLASQPGASLEQTHIFVLAHILRRPIIVYG
;
A
#
# COMPACT_ATOMS: atom_id res chain seq x y z
N ALA A 1 2.59 -12.25 -14.50
CA ALA A 1 1.30 -11.54 -14.42
C ALA A 1 1.01 -11.29 -12.95
N GLY A 2 1.42 -10.11 -12.47
CA GLY A 2 1.00 -9.52 -11.21
C GLY A 2 0.25 -8.22 -11.53
N ASP A 3 0.13 -7.29 -10.57
CA ASP A 3 -0.35 -5.91 -10.81
C ASP A 3 -1.87 -5.74 -10.99
N CYS A 4 -2.65 -6.78 -10.67
CA CYS A 4 -4.10 -6.75 -10.77
C CYS A 4 -4.74 -5.57 -10.02
N LEU A 5 -4.16 -5.11 -8.90
CA LEU A 5 -4.64 -3.94 -8.19
C LEU A 5 -4.58 -2.67 -9.06
N LEU A 6 -3.44 -2.43 -9.71
CA LEU A 6 -3.21 -1.23 -10.52
C LEU A 6 -4.06 -1.27 -11.78
N ASP A 7 -4.13 -2.43 -12.43
CA ASP A 7 -4.99 -2.64 -13.59
C ASP A 7 -6.46 -2.45 -13.23
N SER A 8 -6.93 -3.00 -12.11
CA SER A 8 -8.33 -2.84 -11.67
C SER A 8 -8.66 -1.38 -11.39
N VAL A 9 -7.73 -0.65 -10.77
CA VAL A 9 -7.90 0.79 -10.52
C VAL A 9 -8.01 1.56 -11.83
N LEU A 10 -7.09 1.37 -12.78
CA LEU A 10 -7.15 2.08 -14.07
C LEU A 10 -8.33 1.65 -14.93
N GLN A 11 -8.77 0.40 -14.86
CA GLN A 11 -9.97 -0.06 -15.56
C GLN A 11 -11.22 0.63 -15.00
N ALA A 12 -11.33 0.75 -13.67
CA ALA A 12 -12.47 1.40 -13.02
C ALA A 12 -12.54 2.91 -13.27
N THR A 13 -11.42 3.56 -13.60
CA THR A 13 -11.31 5.03 -13.67
C THR A 13 -11.11 5.57 -15.09
N TRP A 14 -10.37 4.85 -15.94
CA TRP A 14 -10.06 5.24 -17.33
C TRP A 14 -10.36 4.14 -18.38
N GLY A 15 -10.74 2.92 -17.98
CA GLY A 15 -11.04 1.83 -18.91
C GLY A 15 -9.81 1.23 -19.60
N ILE A 16 -8.63 1.41 -19.02
CA ILE A 16 -7.33 0.90 -19.53
C ILE A 16 -6.59 0.13 -18.44
N TYR A 17 -5.50 -0.56 -18.80
CA TYR A 17 -4.58 -1.23 -17.87
C TYR A 17 -3.25 -0.45 -17.76
N ASP A 18 -2.41 -0.71 -16.75
CA ASP A 18 -1.19 0.07 -16.44
C ASP A 18 -0.01 -0.29 -17.37
N LYS A 19 -0.19 -0.07 -18.67
CA LYS A 19 0.70 -0.57 -19.72
C LYS A 19 2.17 -0.16 -19.54
N ASP A 20 2.41 1.08 -19.11
CA ASP A 20 3.74 1.67 -18.99
C ASP A 20 4.18 1.82 -17.52
N SER A 21 3.52 1.12 -16.59
CA SER A 21 3.77 1.18 -15.14
C SER A 21 3.73 2.60 -14.57
N VAL A 22 2.90 3.48 -15.16
CA VAL A 22 2.80 4.89 -14.78
C VAL A 22 2.16 4.99 -13.40
N LEU A 23 1.07 4.24 -13.17
CA LEU A 23 0.41 4.22 -11.88
C LEU A 23 1.27 3.52 -10.83
N ARG A 24 1.95 2.41 -11.19
CA ARG A 24 2.91 1.77 -10.29
C ARG A 24 4.00 2.72 -9.83
N LYS A 25 4.60 3.48 -10.76
CA LYS A 25 5.64 4.44 -10.45
C LYS A 25 5.13 5.55 -9.56
N ALA A 26 3.96 6.12 -9.87
CA ALA A 26 3.34 7.14 -9.02
C ALA A 26 3.05 6.62 -7.60
N LEU A 27 2.62 5.36 -7.47
CA LEU A 27 2.44 4.69 -6.18
C LEU A 27 3.76 4.55 -5.42
N HIS A 28 4.80 4.04 -6.07
CA HIS A 28 6.13 3.87 -5.46
C HIS A 28 6.72 5.22 -5.01
N ASP A 29 6.75 6.21 -5.90
CA ASP A 29 7.30 7.53 -5.63
C ASP A 29 6.52 8.21 -4.48
N SER A 30 5.18 8.16 -4.50
CA SER A 30 4.34 8.74 -3.44
C SER A 30 4.57 8.06 -2.08
N LEU A 31 4.66 6.73 -2.07
CA LEU A 31 4.87 5.96 -0.84
C LEU A 31 6.27 6.21 -0.26
N HIS A 32 7.28 6.35 -1.11
CA HIS A 32 8.66 6.64 -0.70
C HIS A 32 8.81 8.09 -0.19
N ASP A 33 8.35 9.08 -0.95
CA ASP A 33 8.54 10.49 -0.62
C ASP A 33 7.70 10.94 0.58
N CYS A 34 6.53 10.33 0.76
CA CYS A 34 5.65 10.56 1.92
C CYS A 34 5.70 9.42 2.94
N SER A 35 6.80 8.66 2.97
CA SER A 35 6.98 7.45 3.79
C SER A 35 6.59 7.66 5.26
N HIS A 36 7.07 8.73 5.90
CA HIS A 36 6.77 9.00 7.30
C HIS A 36 5.27 9.19 7.60
N TRP A 37 4.51 9.80 6.69
CA TRP A 37 3.06 10.00 6.86
C TRP A 37 2.30 8.68 6.79
N PHE A 38 2.64 7.83 5.80
CA PHE A 38 2.00 6.54 5.62
C PHE A 38 2.45 5.51 6.66
N TYR A 39 3.71 5.56 7.07
CA TYR A 39 4.27 4.71 8.12
C TYR A 39 3.49 4.84 9.43
N THR A 40 3.22 6.08 9.88
CA THR A 40 2.44 6.29 11.12
C THR A 40 1.06 5.65 11.04
N ARG A 41 0.36 5.83 9.91
CA ARG A 41 -0.98 5.25 9.70
C ARG A 41 -0.96 3.73 9.60
N TRP A 42 0.04 3.18 8.92
CA TRP A 42 0.22 1.74 8.82
C TRP A 42 0.52 1.11 10.20
N LYS A 43 1.45 1.69 10.96
CA LYS A 43 1.79 1.22 12.32
C LYS A 43 0.59 1.24 13.27
N GLU A 44 -0.20 2.31 13.24
CA GLU A 44 -1.46 2.41 13.99
C GLU A 44 -2.44 1.28 13.61
N TRP A 45 -2.58 1.02 12.31
CA TRP A 45 -3.47 -0.03 11.80
C TRP A 45 -3.02 -1.44 12.23
N GLU A 46 -1.74 -1.78 12.08
CA GLU A 46 -1.18 -3.08 12.50
C GLU A 46 -1.33 -3.31 14.01
N SER A 47 -1.07 -2.26 14.80
CA SER A 47 -1.24 -2.28 16.25
C SER A 47 -2.70 -2.49 16.65
N TRP A 48 -3.64 -1.84 15.96
CA TRP A 48 -5.07 -2.04 16.20
C TRP A 48 -5.54 -3.44 15.78
N TYR A 49 -5.10 -3.92 14.61
CA TYR A 49 -5.47 -5.22 14.08
C TYR A 49 -5.04 -6.34 15.03
N SER A 50 -3.79 -6.33 15.52
CA SER A 50 -3.29 -7.31 16.49
C SER A 50 -4.05 -7.30 17.83
N GLN A 51 -4.34 -6.11 18.36
CA GLN A 51 -5.12 -5.94 19.59
C GLN A 51 -6.54 -6.49 19.47
N SER A 52 -7.15 -6.41 18.27
CA SER A 52 -8.49 -6.94 18.02
C SER A 52 -8.58 -8.46 18.22
N PHE A 53 -7.47 -9.18 18.08
CA PHE A 53 -7.36 -10.62 18.35
C PHE A 53 -6.90 -10.94 19.78
N GLY A 54 -6.79 -9.94 20.66
CA GLY A 54 -6.30 -10.10 22.03
C GLY A 54 -4.80 -10.40 22.13
N LEU A 55 -4.06 -10.23 21.03
CA LEU A 55 -2.61 -10.41 21.00
C LEU A 55 -1.94 -9.10 21.43
N HIS A 56 -1.56 -9.02 22.70
CA HIS A 56 -0.72 -7.93 23.20
C HIS A 56 0.76 -8.22 22.92
N PHE A 57 1.19 -8.06 21.67
CA PHE A 57 2.61 -8.01 21.35
C PHE A 57 3.05 -6.56 21.15
N SER A 58 4.27 -6.25 21.59
CA SER A 58 4.94 -4.98 21.30
C SER A 58 6.18 -5.30 20.49
N LEU A 59 6.23 -4.86 19.23
CA LEU A 59 7.45 -4.92 18.45
C LEU A 59 8.41 -3.82 18.90
N ARG A 60 9.69 -4.06 18.72
CA ARG A 60 10.72 -3.03 18.86
C ARG A 60 10.68 -2.11 17.64
N GLU A 61 11.20 -0.90 17.80
CA GLU A 61 11.18 0.08 16.71
C GLU A 61 11.93 -0.42 15.48
N GLU A 62 13.04 -1.15 15.65
CA GLU A 62 13.82 -1.68 14.54
C GLU A 62 13.01 -2.64 13.67
N GLN A 63 12.20 -3.51 14.28
CA GLN A 63 11.33 -4.44 13.53
C GLN A 63 10.28 -3.69 12.72
N TRP A 64 9.68 -2.65 13.30
CA TRP A 64 8.72 -1.82 12.55
C TRP A 64 9.35 -1.17 11.32
N GLN A 65 10.61 -0.74 11.41
CA GLN A 65 11.32 -0.15 10.29
C GLN A 65 11.67 -1.19 9.22
N GLU A 66 12.05 -2.40 9.61
CA GLU A 66 12.31 -3.51 8.68
C GLU A 66 11.04 -3.93 7.91
N ASP A 67 9.94 -4.12 8.63
CA ASP A 67 8.64 -4.48 8.05
C ASP A 67 8.14 -3.38 7.12
N TRP A 68 8.31 -2.11 7.51
CA TRP A 68 7.97 -0.98 6.65
C TRP A 68 8.84 -0.93 5.39
N ALA A 69 10.15 -1.13 5.52
CA ALA A 69 11.06 -1.16 4.38
C ALA A 69 10.70 -2.29 3.39
N PHE A 70 10.22 -3.43 3.90
CA PHE A 70 9.69 -4.51 3.06
C PHE A 70 8.46 -4.04 2.28
N ILE A 71 7.47 -3.41 2.93
CA ILE A 71 6.27 -2.86 2.25
C ILE A 71 6.66 -1.85 1.18
N LEU A 72 7.59 -0.93 1.47
CA LEU A 72 8.09 0.05 0.49
C LEU A 72 8.67 -0.63 -0.75
N SER A 73 9.34 -1.77 -0.57
CA SER A 73 9.97 -2.52 -1.66
C SER A 73 8.95 -3.21 -2.58
N LEU A 74 7.74 -3.52 -2.10
CA LEU A 74 6.71 -4.18 -2.92
C LEU A 74 6.25 -3.28 -4.08
N ALA A 75 6.13 -1.98 -3.83
CA ALA A 75 5.74 -1.01 -4.85
C ALA A 75 6.80 -0.88 -5.97
N SER A 76 8.10 -1.05 -5.65
CA SER A 76 9.18 -0.95 -6.64
C SER A 76 9.39 -2.22 -7.46
N GLN A 77 9.04 -3.39 -6.91
CA GLN A 77 9.22 -4.68 -7.58
C GLN A 77 8.08 -4.97 -8.57
N PRO A 78 8.32 -5.06 -9.89
CA PRO A 78 7.26 -5.35 -10.86
C PRO A 78 6.59 -6.70 -10.60
N GLY A 79 5.26 -6.75 -10.65
CA GLY A 79 4.49 -7.98 -10.44
C GLY A 79 4.37 -8.44 -8.97
N ALA A 80 4.99 -7.75 -8.02
CA ALA A 80 4.84 -8.06 -6.60
C ALA A 80 3.40 -7.75 -6.12
N SER A 81 2.90 -8.60 -5.23
CA SER A 81 1.60 -8.41 -4.59
C SER A 81 1.58 -7.13 -3.76
N LEU A 82 0.51 -6.36 -3.89
CA LEU A 82 0.30 -5.12 -3.16
C LEU A 82 -0.77 -5.32 -2.09
N GLU A 83 -0.50 -4.74 -0.92
CA GLU A 83 -1.35 -4.84 0.28
C GLU A 83 -2.25 -3.62 0.51
N GLN A 84 -3.06 -3.62 1.57
CA GLN A 84 -4.01 -2.57 1.94
C GLN A 84 -3.40 -1.17 2.04
N THR A 85 -2.15 -1.05 2.48
CA THR A 85 -1.42 0.24 2.51
C THR A 85 -1.30 0.85 1.11
N HIS A 86 -1.07 0.03 0.08
CA HIS A 86 -0.98 0.50 -1.30
C HIS A 86 -2.33 0.99 -1.81
N ILE A 87 -3.44 0.34 -1.42
CA ILE A 87 -4.80 0.80 -1.72
C ILE A 87 -5.04 2.17 -1.08
N PHE A 88 -4.61 2.34 0.17
CA PHE A 88 -4.72 3.62 0.88
C PHE A 88 -3.96 4.74 0.16
N VAL A 89 -2.73 4.50 -0.30
CA VAL A 89 -1.97 5.48 -1.09
C VAL A 89 -2.64 5.76 -2.44
N LEU A 90 -3.12 4.73 -3.15
CA LEU A 90 -3.84 4.89 -4.42
C LEU A 90 -5.07 5.80 -4.27
N ALA A 91 -5.83 5.66 -3.18
CA ALA A 91 -6.97 6.53 -2.90
C ALA A 91 -6.56 8.01 -2.80
N HIS A 92 -5.36 8.30 -2.26
CA HIS A 92 -4.81 9.65 -2.20
C HIS A 92 -4.36 10.15 -3.57
N ILE A 93 -3.67 9.31 -4.36
CA ILE A 93 -3.25 9.63 -5.72
C ILE A 93 -4.46 9.99 -6.60
N LEU A 94 -5.52 9.18 -6.52
CA LEU A 94 -6.76 9.39 -7.27
C LEU A 94 -7.65 10.50 -6.69
N ARG A 95 -7.37 10.92 -5.45
CA ARG A 95 -8.19 11.86 -4.65
C ARG A 95 -9.65 11.40 -4.58
N ARG A 96 -9.85 10.09 -4.50
CA ARG A 96 -11.17 9.43 -4.50
C ARG A 96 -11.15 8.22 -3.57
N PRO A 97 -12.20 8.00 -2.76
CA PRO A 97 -12.30 6.78 -1.96
C PRO A 97 -12.32 5.52 -2.82
N ILE A 98 -11.66 4.47 -2.36
CA ILE A 98 -11.70 3.12 -2.95
C ILE A 98 -12.43 2.21 -1.97
N ILE A 99 -13.48 1.52 -2.44
CA ILE A 99 -14.24 0.56 -1.65
C ILE A 99 -13.86 -0.84 -2.14
N VAL A 100 -13.39 -1.68 -1.23
CA VAL A 100 -13.03 -3.07 -1.52
C VAL A 100 -14.11 -3.97 -0.93
N TYR A 101 -14.77 -4.76 -1.77
CA TYR A 101 -15.64 -5.85 -1.35
C TYR A 101 -14.84 -7.14 -1.39
N GLY A 102 -14.73 -7.84 -0.26
CA GLY A 102 -14.00 -9.09 -0.09
C GLY A 102 -14.80 -10.10 0.71
#